data_AF-A0AAD7BGF3-F1
#
_entry.id   AF-A0AAD7BGF3-F1
#
_cell.length_a   1.000
_cell.length_b   1.000
_cell.length_c   1.000
_cell.angle_alpha   90.00
_cell.angle_beta   90.00
_cell.angle_gamma   90.00
#
_symmetry.space_group_name_H-M   'P 1'
#
loop_
_entity.id
_entity.type
_entity.pdbx_description
1 polymer ?
#
loop_
_entity_poly.entity_id
_entity_poly.type
_entity_poly.pdbx_seq_one_letter_code
_entity_poly.pdbx_strand_id
1 'polypeptide(L)'
;MFYQVPAAKKLFLGKTIRLVPQPYDRFNLYKRITFTLPAIREANANRLKNVVRASPPVPPCGVRNPAQPAYLDFALVRTGEANPKTEGTALQGLRVAHIKVLFQLPPVYDLHTAHPLAYVEWYTPFSTPDATTGLYTVKPSTRNHHAYGEIIGVDRIVRNCHLLPKYGRVKEHSWTTENVVARCKVGREVSVEKGVQMVAMEVLERAGL
;
A
#
# COMPACT_ATOMS: atom_id res chain seq x y z
N MET A 1 -0.97 -4.52 -21.73
CA MET A 1 -1.04 -3.06 -21.57
C MET A 1 0.19 -2.64 -20.78
N PHE A 2 1.05 -1.84 -21.40
CA PHE A 2 2.41 -1.56 -20.94
C PHE A 2 2.37 -0.50 -19.84
N TYR A 3 2.84 -0.85 -18.64
CA TYR A 3 3.13 0.13 -17.60
C TYR A 3 4.62 0.08 -17.34
N GLN A 4 5.33 1.05 -17.92
CA GLN A 4 6.73 1.32 -17.56
C GLN A 4 6.68 1.85 -16.13
N VAL A 5 7.17 1.08 -15.16
CA VAL A 5 7.26 1.54 -13.76
C VAL A 5 8.44 2.50 -13.71
N PRO A 6 8.25 3.84 -13.71
CA PRO A 6 9.37 4.78 -13.81
C PRO A 6 10.28 4.71 -12.56
N ALA A 7 9.75 4.15 -11.47
CA ALA A 7 10.44 3.92 -10.21
C ALA A 7 11.30 2.65 -10.18
N ALA A 8 11.14 1.69 -11.11
CA ALA A 8 11.85 0.41 -11.04
C ALA A 8 13.37 0.57 -11.21
N LYS A 9 13.84 1.58 -11.97
CA LYS A 9 15.28 1.81 -12.18
C LYS A 9 16.08 2.10 -10.90
N LYS A 10 15.46 2.67 -9.85
CA LYS A 10 16.17 3.09 -8.62
C LYS A 10 16.01 2.12 -7.45
N LEU A 11 15.16 1.10 -7.58
CA LEU A 11 14.79 0.23 -6.45
C LEU A 11 15.61 -1.05 -6.31
N PHE A 12 16.33 -1.47 -7.35
CA PHE A 12 17.14 -2.69 -7.34
C PHE A 12 18.54 -2.52 -6.69
N LEU A 13 18.75 -1.46 -5.90
CA LEU A 13 20.06 -1.15 -5.29
C LEU A 13 20.16 -1.50 -3.79
N GLY A 14 19.17 -2.21 -3.23
CA GLY A 14 19.18 -2.69 -1.84
C GLY A 14 19.63 -4.14 -1.74
N LYS A 15 20.93 -4.35 -1.44
CA LYS A 15 21.59 -5.59 -0.97
C LYS A 15 20.96 -6.91 -1.46
N THR A 16 21.33 -7.30 -2.68
CA THR A 16 22.06 -8.57 -3.01
C THR A 16 22.06 -8.79 -4.53
N ILE A 17 21.18 -8.16 -5.32
CA ILE A 17 21.10 -8.40 -6.77
C ILE A 17 20.81 -7.10 -7.53
N ARG A 18 21.75 -6.70 -8.39
CA ARG A 18 21.58 -5.53 -9.28
C ARG A 18 20.81 -5.94 -10.53
N LEU A 19 19.48 -6.03 -10.43
CA LEU A 19 18.64 -6.14 -11.62
C LEU A 19 18.55 -4.76 -12.27
N VAL A 20 19.13 -4.61 -13.46
CA VAL A 20 18.94 -3.41 -14.28
C VAL A 20 17.88 -3.75 -15.32
N PRO A 21 16.62 -3.34 -15.12
CA PRO A 21 15.57 -3.62 -16.09
C PRO A 21 15.90 -2.90 -17.40
N GLN A 22 15.96 -3.68 -18.48
CA GLN A 22 16.11 -3.16 -19.83
C GLN A 22 14.79 -2.51 -20.27
N PRO A 23 14.84 -1.50 -21.16
CA PRO A 23 13.65 -0.82 -21.66
C PRO A 23 12.59 -1.75 -22.27
N TYR A 24 13.01 -2.91 -22.77
CA TYR A 24 12.16 -3.90 -23.43
C TYR A 24 11.75 -5.06 -22.53
N ASP A 25 12.18 -5.05 -21.26
CA ASP A 25 11.82 -6.09 -20.31
C ASP A 25 10.33 -6.01 -19.99
N ARG A 26 9.66 -7.14 -20.19
CA ARG A 26 8.23 -7.28 -19.94
C ARG A 26 8.03 -7.96 -18.61
N PHE A 27 7.27 -7.32 -17.72
CA PHE A 27 6.89 -7.91 -16.44
C PHE A 27 5.46 -8.43 -16.52
N ASN A 28 5.23 -9.61 -15.93
CA ASN A 28 3.88 -10.13 -15.77
C ASN A 28 3.19 -9.35 -14.66
N LEU A 29 2.20 -8.53 -15.01
CA LEU A 29 1.47 -7.69 -14.05
C LEU A 29 0.15 -8.34 -13.62
N TYR A 30 -0.16 -8.25 -12.34
CA TYR A 30 -1.42 -8.73 -11.78
C TYR A 30 -2.30 -7.56 -11.33
N LYS A 31 -3.61 -7.66 -11.61
CA LYS A 31 -4.58 -6.62 -11.23
C LYS A 31 -4.91 -6.64 -9.73
N ARG A 32 -4.91 -7.83 -9.13
CA ARG A 32 -5.29 -8.06 -7.74
C ARG A 32 -4.64 -9.33 -7.21
N ILE A 33 -4.36 -9.34 -5.92
CA ILE A 33 -4.13 -10.56 -5.14
C ILE A 33 -5.33 -10.80 -4.24
N THR A 34 -5.56 -12.07 -3.91
CA THR A 34 -6.61 -12.49 -2.99
C THR A 34 -5.98 -13.41 -1.97
N PHE A 35 -6.26 -13.16 -0.70
CA PHE A 35 -5.86 -14.02 0.40
C PHE A 35 -7.04 -14.24 1.33
N THR A 36 -7.00 -15.36 2.04
CA THR A 36 -8.04 -15.75 3.00
C THR A 36 -7.61 -15.28 4.38
N LEU A 37 -8.46 -14.48 5.02
CA LEU A 37 -8.28 -14.06 6.41
C LEU A 37 -8.51 -15.24 7.36
N PRO A 38 -7.86 -15.26 8.52
CA PRO A 38 -8.20 -16.22 9.57
C PRO A 38 -9.67 -16.06 9.96
N ALA A 39 -10.31 -17.16 10.36
CA ALA A 39 -11.70 -17.14 10.80
C ALA A 39 -11.86 -16.24 12.02
N ILE A 40 -12.73 -15.25 11.91
CA ILE A 40 -13.11 -14.35 12.99
C ILE A 40 -14.46 -14.86 13.52
N ARG A 41 -14.62 -15.00 14.84
CA ARG A 41 -15.82 -15.59 15.46
C ARG A 41 -17.11 -14.86 15.05
N GLU A 42 -17.00 -13.56 14.86
CA GLU A 42 -18.08 -12.64 14.53
C GLU A 42 -18.31 -12.51 13.01
N ALA A 43 -17.41 -13.05 12.18
CA ALA A 43 -17.51 -12.99 10.73
C ALA A 43 -18.00 -14.32 10.16
N ASN A 44 -18.87 -14.23 9.14
CA ASN A 44 -19.27 -15.41 8.38
C ASN A 44 -18.03 -16.05 7.72
N ALA A 45 -17.78 -17.34 7.99
CA ALA A 45 -16.65 -18.09 7.45
C ALA A 45 -16.53 -18.04 5.92
N ASN A 46 -17.65 -17.84 5.21
CA ASN A 46 -17.69 -17.72 3.75
C ASN A 46 -17.27 -16.34 3.21
N ARG A 47 -17.02 -15.35 4.08
CA ARG A 47 -16.63 -13.96 3.71
C ARG A 47 -15.26 -13.55 4.23
N LEU A 48 -14.32 -14.48 4.34
CA LEU A 48 -12.94 -14.22 4.75
C LEU A 48 -12.02 -13.79 3.59
N LYS A 49 -12.60 -13.50 2.42
CA LYS A 49 -11.84 -13.12 1.23
C LYS A 49 -11.38 -11.67 1.35
N ASN A 50 -10.07 -11.47 1.43
CA ASN A 50 -9.46 -10.16 1.38
C ASN A 50 -8.77 -9.97 0.02
N VAL A 51 -8.98 -8.81 -0.58
CA VAL A 51 -8.54 -8.48 -1.93
C VAL A 51 -7.76 -7.19 -1.87
N VAL A 52 -6.59 -7.21 -2.49
CA VAL A 52 -5.74 -6.04 -2.65
C VAL A 52 -5.50 -5.83 -4.13
N ARG A 53 -5.79 -4.62 -4.61
CA ARG A 53 -5.72 -4.22 -6.02
C ARG A 53 -4.51 -3.32 -6.29
N ALA A 54 -3.92 -3.52 -7.45
CA ALA A 54 -2.84 -2.71 -7.98
C ALA A 54 -2.99 -2.55 -9.50
N SER A 55 -4.18 -2.13 -9.94
CA SER A 55 -4.47 -1.95 -11.35
C SER A 55 -4.22 -0.51 -11.78
N PRO A 56 -3.38 -0.28 -12.80
CA PRO A 56 -3.22 1.04 -13.38
C PRO A 56 -4.51 1.54 -14.04
N PRO A 57 -4.62 2.85 -14.31
CA PRO A 57 -5.72 3.37 -15.12
C PRO A 57 -5.66 2.76 -16.52
N VAL A 58 -6.82 2.34 -17.02
CA VAL A 58 -6.99 1.70 -18.33
C VAL A 58 -7.69 2.72 -19.23
N PRO A 59 -7.05 3.17 -20.33
CA PRO A 59 -7.71 4.06 -21.27
C PRO A 59 -8.89 3.33 -21.94
N PRO A 60 -9.90 4.09 -22.39
CA PRO A 60 -11.04 3.48 -23.08
C PRO A 60 -10.55 2.78 -24.36
N CYS A 61 -11.12 1.60 -24.64
CA CYS A 61 -10.78 0.83 -25.83
C CYS A 61 -12.07 0.46 -26.57
N GLY A 62 -12.44 1.30 -27.53
CA GLY A 62 -13.70 1.21 -28.26
C GLY A 62 -14.91 1.51 -27.38
N VAL A 63 -16.11 1.30 -27.94
CA VAL A 63 -17.38 1.68 -27.31
C VAL A 63 -17.71 0.81 -26.09
N ARG A 64 -17.24 -0.45 -26.06
CA ARG A 64 -17.60 -1.43 -25.01
C ARG A 64 -16.70 -1.40 -23.78
N ASN A 65 -15.52 -0.77 -23.86
CA ASN A 65 -14.58 -0.70 -22.75
C ASN A 65 -14.38 0.77 -22.34
N PRO A 66 -15.21 1.31 -21.45
CA PRO A 66 -15.01 2.66 -20.93
C PRO A 66 -13.71 2.74 -20.13
N ALA A 67 -13.24 3.98 -19.94
CA ALA A 67 -12.04 4.25 -19.13
C ALA A 67 -12.22 3.68 -17.72
N GLN A 68 -11.18 2.98 -17.21
CA GLN A 68 -11.17 2.49 -15.83
C GLN A 68 -10.15 3.30 -15.02
N PRO A 69 -10.53 3.81 -13.83
CA PRO A 69 -9.60 4.53 -12.98
C PRO A 69 -8.55 3.58 -12.38
N ALA A 70 -7.48 4.17 -11.87
CA ALA A 70 -6.48 3.42 -11.12
C ALA A 70 -7.07 2.89 -9.81
N TYR A 71 -6.83 1.62 -9.49
CA TYR A 71 -7.13 1.05 -8.17
C TYR A 71 -5.82 0.59 -7.53
N LEU A 72 -5.34 1.39 -6.59
CA LEU A 72 -4.10 1.17 -5.85
C LEU A 72 -4.44 1.15 -4.36
N ASP A 73 -4.58 -0.05 -3.80
CA ASP A 73 -5.01 -0.24 -2.43
C ASP A 73 -3.86 -0.07 -1.43
N PHE A 74 -4.21 0.24 -0.19
CA PHE A 74 -3.28 0.20 0.94
C PHE A 74 -3.36 -1.15 1.63
N ALA A 75 -2.24 -1.60 2.19
CA ALA A 75 -2.18 -2.83 2.96
C ALA A 75 -1.24 -2.72 4.15
N LEU A 76 -1.50 -3.58 5.14
CA LEU A 76 -0.57 -3.87 6.22
C LEU A 76 0.42 -4.92 5.73
N VAL A 77 1.70 -4.61 5.89
CA VAL A 77 2.81 -5.45 5.47
C VAL A 77 3.67 -5.76 6.69
N ARG A 78 4.08 -7.02 6.81
CA ARG A 78 5.07 -7.47 7.81
C ARG A 78 6.43 -6.83 7.56
N THR A 79 6.95 -6.18 8.59
CA THR A 79 8.29 -5.60 8.63
C THR A 79 9.07 -6.20 9.80
N GLY A 80 10.39 -6.32 9.64
CA GLY A 80 11.29 -6.64 10.75
C GLY A 80 11.62 -5.43 11.64
N GLU A 81 10.89 -4.32 11.47
CA GLU A 81 11.12 -3.08 12.22
C GLU A 81 10.46 -3.23 13.60
N ALA A 82 11.26 -3.07 14.67
CA ALA A 82 10.73 -2.98 16.02
C ALA A 82 10.07 -1.60 16.20
N ASN A 83 8.82 -1.59 16.65
CA ASN A 83 8.11 -0.36 17.01
C ASN A 83 7.55 -0.47 18.43
N PRO A 84 8.11 0.24 19.42
CA PRO A 84 7.67 0.16 20.82
C PRO A 84 6.24 0.69 21.01
N LYS A 85 5.70 1.46 20.06
CA LYS A 85 4.32 1.99 20.13
C LYS A 85 3.25 0.98 19.74
N THR A 86 3.64 -0.11 19.10
CA THR A 86 2.74 -1.20 18.68
C THR A 86 3.18 -2.53 19.26
N GLU A 87 4.11 -2.52 20.21
CA GLU A 87 4.54 -3.73 20.89
C GLU A 87 3.39 -4.28 21.74
N GLY A 88 3.12 -5.58 21.64
CA GLY A 88 1.99 -6.23 22.32
C GLY A 88 0.62 -5.97 21.68
N THR A 89 0.53 -5.20 20.59
CA THR A 89 -0.74 -4.98 19.87
C THR A 89 -0.81 -5.81 18.59
N ALA A 90 -2.01 -5.92 18.01
CA ALA A 90 -2.22 -6.59 16.72
C ALA A 90 -1.50 -5.92 15.53
N LEU A 91 -0.90 -4.73 15.74
CA LEU A 91 -0.11 -4.01 14.75
C LEU A 91 1.40 -4.20 14.93
N GLN A 92 1.84 -5.03 15.88
CA GLN A 92 3.25 -5.31 16.11
C GLN A 92 3.92 -5.87 14.84
N GLY A 93 5.05 -5.28 14.46
CA GLY A 93 5.79 -5.69 13.26
C GLY A 93 5.04 -5.46 11.95
N LEU A 94 4.00 -4.61 11.96
CA LEU A 94 3.27 -4.23 10.76
C LEU A 94 3.53 -2.77 10.40
N ARG A 95 3.48 -2.49 9.10
CA ARG A 95 3.59 -1.14 8.56
C ARG A 95 2.64 -0.96 7.40
N VAL A 96 2.10 0.25 7.25
CA VAL A 96 1.24 0.59 6.12
C VAL A 96 2.09 0.82 4.88
N ALA A 97 1.64 0.24 3.77
CA ALA A 97 2.23 0.47 2.46
C ALA A 97 1.14 0.72 1.40
N HIS A 98 1.44 1.59 0.44
CA HIS A 98 0.63 1.79 -0.76
C HIS A 98 1.11 0.84 -1.84
N ILE A 99 0.24 -0.05 -2.29
CA ILE A 99 0.60 -1.04 -3.29
C ILE A 99 0.43 -0.43 -4.67
N LYS A 100 1.55 -0.31 -5.39
CA LYS A 100 1.58 0.33 -6.70
C LYS A 100 1.48 -0.67 -7.83
N VAL A 101 2.19 -1.79 -7.70
CA VAL A 101 2.30 -2.79 -8.77
C VAL A 101 2.45 -4.17 -8.14
N LEU A 102 1.73 -5.15 -8.69
CA LEU A 102 1.91 -6.57 -8.40
C LEU A 102 2.49 -7.22 -9.65
N PHE A 103 3.61 -7.92 -9.53
CA PHE A 103 4.30 -8.49 -10.68
C PHE A 103 5.07 -9.77 -10.37
N GLN A 104 5.38 -10.54 -11.41
CA GLN A 104 6.33 -11.65 -11.33
C GLN A 104 7.52 -11.35 -12.24
N LEU A 105 8.72 -11.66 -11.75
CA LEU A 105 9.94 -11.51 -12.53
C LEU A 105 9.97 -12.54 -13.67
N PRO A 106 10.33 -12.12 -14.90
CA PRO A 106 10.66 -13.03 -15.98
C PRO A 106 11.74 -14.04 -15.58
N PRO A 107 11.67 -15.28 -16.10
CA PRO A 107 12.71 -16.30 -15.90
C PRO A 107 14.11 -15.84 -16.34
N VAL A 108 14.20 -14.86 -17.24
CA VAL A 108 15.47 -14.29 -17.75
C VAL A 108 16.37 -13.75 -16.64
N TYR A 109 15.79 -13.33 -15.51
CA TYR A 109 16.56 -12.81 -14.39
C TYR A 109 17.16 -13.91 -13.49
N ASP A 110 16.84 -15.19 -13.74
CA ASP A 110 17.28 -16.34 -12.93
C ASP A 110 16.99 -16.18 -11.43
N LEU A 111 15.86 -15.53 -11.12
CA LEU A 111 15.38 -15.31 -9.75
C LEU A 111 14.13 -16.12 -9.51
N HIS A 112 14.32 -17.26 -8.85
CA HIS A 112 13.23 -18.08 -8.37
C HIS A 112 12.60 -17.46 -7.12
N THR A 113 11.53 -16.69 -7.31
CA THR A 113 10.68 -16.21 -6.22
C THR A 113 9.49 -17.16 -6.06
N ALA A 114 9.35 -17.78 -4.88
CA ALA A 114 8.23 -18.69 -4.59
C ALA A 114 6.85 -18.03 -4.74
N HIS A 115 6.79 -16.72 -4.46
CA HIS A 115 5.58 -15.91 -4.56
C HIS A 115 5.80 -14.73 -5.53
N PRO A 116 4.73 -14.17 -6.11
CA PRO A 116 4.81 -12.89 -6.82
C PRO A 116 5.40 -11.78 -5.94
N LEU A 117 5.85 -10.71 -6.59
CA LEU A 117 6.40 -9.52 -5.95
C LEU A 117 5.41 -8.36 -6.00
N ALA A 118 5.57 -7.42 -5.08
CA ALA A 118 4.84 -6.18 -5.02
C ALA A 118 5.83 -5.01 -4.91
N TYR A 119 5.63 -3.98 -5.73
CA TYR A 119 6.24 -2.67 -5.50
C TYR A 119 5.33 -1.85 -4.60
N VAL A 120 5.87 -1.39 -3.48
CA VAL A 120 5.13 -0.65 -2.46
C VAL A 120 5.81 0.67 -2.13
N GLU A 121 5.01 1.70 -1.86
CA GLU A 121 5.47 2.95 -1.22
C GLU A 121 5.13 2.91 0.26
N TRP A 122 6.14 3.03 1.12
CA TRP A 122 5.96 2.96 2.56
C TRP A 122 5.33 4.23 3.13
N TYR A 123 4.53 4.04 4.19
CA TYR A 123 4.13 5.11 5.11
C TYR A 123 5.02 5.08 6.35
N THR A 124 4.97 6.09 7.21
CA THR A 124 5.72 6.11 8.47
C THR A 124 5.28 4.96 9.38
N PRO A 125 6.16 4.46 10.26
CA PRO A 125 5.75 3.58 11.35
C PRO A 125 4.61 4.20 12.17
N PHE A 126 3.81 3.36 12.81
CA PHE A 126 2.69 3.80 13.62
C PHE A 126 3.16 4.66 14.80
N SER A 127 2.58 5.85 14.93
CA SER A 127 2.79 6.74 16.07
C SER A 127 1.87 6.37 17.23
N THR A 128 1.90 7.14 18.32
CA THR A 128 0.84 7.11 19.33
C THR A 128 -0.52 7.34 18.64
N PRO A 129 -1.56 6.55 18.98
CA PRO A 129 -2.93 6.82 18.53
C PRO A 129 -3.38 8.23 18.93
N ASP A 130 -4.21 8.84 18.09
CA ASP A 130 -4.85 10.10 18.42
C ASP A 130 -5.87 9.89 19.56
N ALA A 131 -5.75 10.66 20.64
CA ALA A 131 -6.53 10.46 21.86
C ALA A 131 -8.05 10.60 21.64
N THR A 132 -8.46 11.41 20.65
CA THR A 132 -9.87 11.66 20.34
C THR A 132 -10.47 10.57 19.46
N THR A 133 -9.74 10.16 18.42
CA THR A 133 -10.26 9.22 17.41
C THR A 133 -9.86 7.77 17.64
N GLY A 134 -8.86 7.51 18.48
CA GLY A 134 -8.23 6.20 18.63
C GLY A 134 -7.41 5.76 17.42
N LEU A 135 -7.31 6.58 16.38
CA LEU A 135 -6.69 6.20 15.11
C LEU A 135 -5.20 6.49 15.07
N TYR A 136 -4.47 5.64 14.37
CA TYR A 136 -3.06 5.84 14.10
C TYR A 136 -2.86 6.88 12.99
N THR A 137 -2.01 7.88 13.25
CA THR A 137 -1.61 8.84 12.21
C THR A 137 -0.39 8.32 11.47
N VAL A 138 -0.49 8.28 10.14
CA VAL A 138 0.60 7.88 9.25
C VAL A 138 0.83 8.96 8.19
N LYS A 139 2.08 9.11 7.77
CA LYS A 139 2.48 10.03 6.68
C LYS A 139 3.21 9.23 5.61
N PRO A 140 3.20 9.62 4.33
CA PRO A 140 4.05 8.99 3.32
C PRO A 140 5.52 9.05 3.75
N SER A 141 6.21 7.91 3.74
CA SER A 141 7.64 7.86 4.06
C SER A 141 8.45 8.35 2.87
N THR A 142 9.46 9.16 3.14
CA THR A 142 10.35 9.69 2.10
C THR A 142 11.80 9.32 2.39
N ARG A 143 12.56 9.07 1.33
CA ARG A 143 14.01 8.83 1.36
C ARG A 143 14.65 9.65 0.25
N ASN A 144 15.62 10.49 0.58
CA ASN A 144 16.26 11.42 -0.37
C ASN A 144 15.24 12.28 -1.16
N HIS A 145 14.24 12.83 -0.46
CA HIS A 145 13.14 13.63 -1.04
C HIS A 145 12.22 12.89 -2.05
N HIS A 146 12.33 11.57 -2.17
CA HIS A 146 11.45 10.75 -2.99
C HIS A 146 10.61 9.82 -2.10
N ALA A 147 9.47 9.34 -2.60
CA ALA A 147 8.69 8.33 -1.89
C ALA A 147 9.58 7.10 -1.60
N TYR A 148 9.57 6.65 -0.34
CA TYR A 148 10.35 5.49 0.05
C TYR A 148 9.67 4.23 -0.48
N GLY A 149 10.18 3.72 -1.61
CA GLY A 149 9.70 2.51 -2.24
C GLY A 149 10.53 1.28 -1.87
N GLU A 150 9.89 0.11 -1.78
CA GLU A 150 10.54 -1.20 -1.68
C GLU A 150 9.84 -2.24 -2.56
N ILE A 151 10.59 -3.26 -3.00
CA ILE A 151 10.02 -4.48 -3.61
C ILE A 151 9.95 -5.55 -2.53
N ILE A 152 8.76 -6.08 -2.30
CA ILE A 152 8.49 -7.10 -1.29
C ILE A 152 7.86 -8.33 -1.94
N GLY A 153 8.00 -9.50 -1.32
CA GLY A 153 7.16 -10.65 -1.65
C GLY A 153 5.72 -10.42 -1.21
N VAL A 154 4.74 -10.91 -1.98
CA VAL A 154 3.31 -10.76 -1.62
C VAL A 154 2.94 -11.50 -0.34
N ASP A 155 3.73 -12.48 0.08
CA ASP A 155 3.59 -13.22 1.35
C ASP A 155 3.79 -12.32 2.59
N ARG A 156 4.48 -11.19 2.45
CA ARG A 156 4.61 -10.18 3.50
C ARG A 156 3.33 -9.37 3.69
N ILE A 157 2.42 -9.36 2.72
CA ILE A 157 1.15 -8.63 2.80
C ILE A 157 0.18 -9.41 3.68
N VAL A 158 -0.31 -8.78 4.74
CA VAL A 158 -1.20 -9.42 5.72
C VAL A 158 -2.66 -9.20 5.39
N ARG A 159 -3.04 -7.94 5.21
CA ARG A 159 -4.41 -7.53 4.91
C ARG A 159 -4.49 -6.17 4.24
N ASN A 160 -5.56 -5.93 3.48
CA ASN A 160 -5.89 -4.58 3.04
C ASN A 160 -6.13 -3.66 4.27
N CYS A 161 -5.94 -2.37 4.08
CA CYS A 161 -6.28 -1.36 5.06
C CYS A 161 -6.83 -0.12 4.36
N HIS A 162 -7.53 0.72 5.12
CA HIS A 162 -8.10 1.95 4.61
C HIS A 162 -7.49 3.15 5.32
N LEU A 163 -7.14 4.14 4.52
CA LEU A 163 -6.63 5.41 4.99
C LEU A 163 -7.73 6.46 4.87
N LEU A 164 -8.03 7.12 5.98
CA LEU A 164 -8.85 8.32 6.03
C LEU A 164 -7.96 9.56 6.01
N PRO A 165 -8.22 10.53 5.13
CA PRO A 165 -7.51 11.80 5.20
C PRO A 165 -7.90 12.55 6.49
N LYS A 166 -6.92 13.13 7.20
CA LYS A 166 -7.20 14.06 8.28
C LYS A 166 -7.57 15.41 7.67
N TYR A 167 -8.83 15.81 7.85
CA TYR A 167 -9.28 17.12 7.39
C TYR A 167 -8.86 18.21 8.39
N GLY A 168 -8.46 19.37 7.86
CA GLY A 168 -8.41 20.59 8.67
C GLY A 168 -9.81 21.17 8.85
N ARG A 169 -9.91 22.45 9.22
CA ARG A 169 -11.22 23.14 9.34
C ARG A 169 -12.01 23.19 8.03
N VAL A 170 -11.32 23.15 6.89
CA VAL A 170 -11.93 23.22 5.56
C VAL A 170 -11.48 22.02 4.74
N LYS A 171 -12.44 21.32 4.13
CA LYS A 171 -12.18 20.27 3.15
C LYS A 171 -11.78 20.92 1.83
N GLU A 172 -10.61 20.56 1.32
CA GLU A 172 -10.15 21.02 0.02
C GLU A 172 -11.10 20.54 -1.09
N HIS A 173 -11.77 21.46 -1.78
CA HIS A 173 -12.80 21.15 -2.78
C HIS A 173 -12.24 20.48 -4.03
N SER A 174 -10.94 20.64 -4.28
CA SER A 174 -10.25 20.12 -5.45
C SER A 174 -9.82 18.64 -5.31
N TRP A 175 -10.23 17.97 -4.22
CA TRP A 175 -9.95 16.55 -3.98
C TRP A 175 -10.94 15.64 -4.71
N THR A 176 -10.40 14.81 -5.59
CA THR A 176 -11.10 13.70 -6.25
C THR A 176 -10.55 12.38 -5.74
N THR A 177 -11.29 11.29 -5.96
CA THR A 177 -10.84 9.92 -5.63
C THR A 177 -9.49 9.57 -6.27
N GLU A 178 -9.20 10.14 -7.44
CA GLU A 178 -7.97 9.91 -8.20
C GLU A 178 -6.78 10.70 -7.67
N ASN A 179 -7.01 11.93 -7.19
CA ASN A 179 -5.93 12.84 -6.82
C ASN A 179 -5.70 12.93 -5.30
N VAL A 180 -6.64 12.48 -4.47
CA VAL A 180 -6.58 12.66 -3.00
C VAL A 180 -5.33 12.04 -2.40
N VAL A 181 -4.94 10.84 -2.85
CA VAL A 181 -3.74 10.15 -2.35
C VAL A 181 -2.45 10.90 -2.70
N ALA A 182 -2.39 11.57 -3.85
CA ALA A 182 -1.24 12.36 -4.26
C ALA A 182 -1.24 13.76 -3.63
N ARG A 183 -2.41 14.41 -3.54
CA ARG A 183 -2.56 15.78 -3.03
C ARG A 183 -2.51 15.87 -1.52
N CYS A 184 -2.93 14.83 -0.82
CA CYS A 184 -2.75 14.74 0.63
C CYS A 184 -1.25 14.69 1.03
N LYS A 185 -0.33 14.45 0.07
CA LYS A 185 1.13 14.53 0.27
C LYS A 185 1.69 15.96 0.25
N VAL A 186 1.00 16.92 -0.38
CA VAL A 186 1.53 18.27 -0.66
C VAL A 186 0.58 19.33 -0.09
N GLY A 187 0.78 19.66 1.17
CA GLY A 187 0.39 20.96 1.72
C GLY A 187 1.62 21.84 1.81
N ARG A 188 2.01 22.51 0.73
CA ARG A 188 2.81 23.72 0.87
C ARG A 188 1.85 24.80 1.37
N GLU A 189 2.28 25.43 2.45
CA GLU A 189 1.79 26.70 2.98
C GLU A 189 0.60 26.68 3.96
N VAL A 190 0.88 27.36 5.08
CA VAL A 190 0.07 27.70 6.26
C VAL A 190 -0.36 26.53 7.17
N SER A 191 0.48 26.31 8.19
CA SER A 191 0.17 25.81 9.53
C SER A 191 -1.11 24.98 9.70
N VAL A 192 -1.07 23.68 9.46
CA VAL A 192 -1.72 22.62 10.28
C VAL A 192 -1.05 21.30 9.87
N GLU A 193 -0.67 20.45 10.82
CA GLU A 193 -0.17 19.09 10.55
C GLU A 193 -1.18 18.27 9.72
N LYS A 194 -0.93 18.15 8.41
CA LYS A 194 -1.72 17.29 7.52
C LYS A 194 -1.13 15.88 7.55
N GLY A 195 -1.74 15.02 8.37
CA GLY A 195 -1.48 13.57 8.40
C GLY A 195 -2.61 12.79 7.72
N VAL A 196 -2.36 11.52 7.40
CA VAL A 196 -3.42 10.60 6.98
C VAL A 196 -3.70 9.70 8.18
N GLN A 197 -4.94 9.61 8.63
CA GLN A 197 -5.34 8.69 9.70
C GLN A 197 -5.61 7.33 9.08
N MET A 198 -5.05 6.27 9.66
CA MET A 198 -5.43 4.92 9.29
C MET A 198 -6.66 4.56 10.11
N VAL A 199 -7.77 4.24 9.45
CA VAL A 199 -8.78 3.41 10.11
C VAL A 199 -8.28 2.00 9.97
N ALA A 200 -7.64 1.52 11.05
CA ALA A 200 -7.70 0.10 11.28
C ALA A 200 -9.19 -0.18 11.44
N MET A 201 -9.78 -0.94 10.52
CA MET A 201 -11.08 -1.53 10.78
C MET A 201 -10.83 -2.55 11.89
N GLU A 202 -10.78 -2.04 13.10
CA GLU A 202 -10.51 -2.75 14.33
C GLU A 202 -11.82 -3.43 14.71
N VAL A 203 -12.13 -4.50 13.98
CA VAL A 203 -13.21 -5.44 14.36
C VAL A 203 -12.64 -6.51 15.31
N LEU A 204 -11.48 -6.29 15.93
CA LEU A 204 -10.85 -7.32 16.77
C LEU A 204 -10.30 -6.80 18.11
N GLU A 205 -10.86 -5.71 18.63
CA GLU A 205 -10.66 -5.32 20.03
C GLU A 205 -11.85 -5.72 20.94
N ARG A 206 -12.67 -6.71 20.52
CA ARG A 206 -13.76 -7.26 21.36
C ARG A 206 -13.75 -8.78 21.55
N ALA A 207 -12.73 -9.48 21.08
CA ALA A 207 -12.53 -10.88 21.43
C ALA A 207 -11.25 -10.97 22.25
N GLY A 208 -11.36 -10.68 23.54
CA GLY A 208 -10.29 -10.93 24.49
C GLY A 208 -9.87 -12.40 24.46
N LEU A 209 -8.66 -12.62 23.97
CA LEU A 209 -7.72 -13.66 24.40
C LEU A 209 -6.32 -13.05 24.34
#